data_AF-A0A9D0AVG4-F1
#
_entry.id   AF-A0A9D0AVG4-F1
#
_cell.length_a   1.000
_cell.length_b   1.000
_cell.length_c   1.000
_cell.angle_alpha   90.00
_cell.angle_beta   90.00
_cell.angle_gamma   90.00
#
_symmetry.space_group_name_H-M   'P 1'
#
loop_
_entity.id
_entity.type
_entity.pdbx_description
1 polymer ?
#
loop_
_entity_poly.entity_id
_entity_poly.type
_entity_poly.pdbx_seq_one_letter_code
_entity_poly.pdbx_strand_id
1 'polypeptide(L)'
;MVEQEIKQNQMLDQFSRLKSLLKVSIALSAEKDTTRLLEMILKEAKKIAVADGGTLYTRTDDNKLKFEIMLNDTLKLYTGGTSGIPVILPPLSLYKENGEPNLDKVAVCAAIKGKTI
;
A
#
# COMPACT_ATOMS: atom_id res chain seq x y z
N MET A 1 12.71 -19.24 -34.22
CA MET A 1 13.13 -20.00 -33.03
C MET A 1 13.20 -19.10 -31.79
N VAL A 2 13.96 -17.98 -31.82
CA VAL A 2 14.05 -17.02 -30.69
C VAL A 2 12.72 -16.34 -30.32
N GLU A 3 11.89 -15.95 -31.30
CA GLU A 3 10.59 -15.30 -31.00
C GLU A 3 9.57 -16.22 -30.30
N GLN A 4 9.58 -17.52 -30.59
CA GLN A 4 8.69 -18.48 -29.91
C GLN A 4 9.09 -18.66 -28.45
N GLU A 5 10.38 -18.67 -28.16
CA GLU A 5 10.93 -18.79 -26.80
C GLU A 5 10.64 -17.54 -25.95
N ILE A 6 10.76 -16.34 -26.54
CA ILE A 6 10.38 -15.07 -25.90
C ILE A 6 8.87 -15.04 -25.59
N LYS A 7 8.02 -15.45 -26.53
CA LYS A 7 6.56 -15.55 -26.31
C LYS A 7 6.22 -16.56 -25.22
N GLN A 8 6.88 -17.71 -25.20
CA GLN A 8 6.68 -18.73 -24.17
C GLN A 8 7.03 -18.20 -22.78
N ASN A 9 8.16 -17.51 -22.64
CA ASN A 9 8.57 -16.91 -21.37
C ASN A 9 7.65 -15.77 -20.92
N GLN A 10 7.18 -14.92 -21.84
CA GLN A 10 6.18 -13.89 -21.52
C GLN A 10 4.86 -14.48 -21.03
N MET A 11 4.37 -15.55 -21.68
CA MET A 11 3.14 -16.23 -21.29
C MET A 11 3.26 -16.87 -19.89
N LEU A 12 4.43 -17.47 -19.59
CA LEU A 12 4.70 -18.04 -18.27
C LEU A 12 4.76 -16.96 -17.17
N ASP A 13 5.37 -15.80 -17.45
CA ASP A 13 5.38 -14.66 -16.51
C ASP A 13 3.95 -14.14 -16.24
N GLN A 14 3.15 -13.93 -17.29
CA GLN A 14 1.76 -13.49 -17.15
C GLN A 14 0.92 -14.47 -16.33
N PHE A 15 1.06 -15.78 -16.60
CA PHE A 15 0.34 -16.82 -15.86
C PHE A 15 0.78 -16.88 -14.39
N SER A 16 2.08 -16.69 -14.11
CA SER A 16 2.62 -16.61 -12.75
C SER A 16 2.03 -15.43 -11.98
N ARG A 17 2.01 -14.23 -12.59
CA ARG A 17 1.40 -13.02 -12.00
C ARG A 17 -0.09 -13.21 -11.70
N LEU A 18 -0.86 -13.80 -12.62
CA LEU A 18 -2.27 -14.09 -12.40
C LEU A 18 -2.47 -15.07 -11.24
N LYS A 19 -1.67 -16.13 -11.16
CA LYS A 19 -1.73 -17.11 -10.07
C LYS A 19 -1.39 -16.48 -8.73
N SER A 20 -0.38 -15.60 -8.69
CA SER A 20 -0.06 -14.80 -7.49
C SER A 20 -1.22 -13.90 -7.09
N LEU A 21 -1.82 -13.17 -8.04
CA LEU A 21 -2.98 -12.32 -7.77
C LEU A 21 -4.15 -13.11 -7.20
N LEU A 22 -4.50 -14.26 -7.79
CA LEU A 22 -5.59 -15.11 -7.31
C LEU A 22 -5.35 -15.61 -5.88
N LYS A 23 -4.12 -16.05 -5.57
CA LYS A 23 -3.76 -16.47 -4.21
C LYS A 23 -3.92 -15.34 -3.21
N VAL A 24 -3.48 -14.14 -3.57
CA VAL A 24 -3.64 -12.93 -2.75
C VAL A 24 -5.13 -12.63 -2.55
N SER A 25 -5.93 -12.60 -3.60
CA SER A 25 -7.37 -12.31 -3.52
C SER A 25 -8.12 -13.30 -2.63
N ILE A 26 -7.79 -14.59 -2.70
CA ILE A 26 -8.38 -15.62 -1.81
C ILE A 26 -7.98 -15.38 -0.36
N ALA A 27 -6.69 -15.15 -0.10
CA ALA A 27 -6.19 -14.94 1.26
C ALA A 27 -6.79 -13.67 1.89
N LEU A 28 -6.90 -12.59 1.11
CA LEU A 28 -7.57 -11.35 1.52
C LEU A 28 -9.07 -11.58 1.79
N SER A 29 -9.75 -12.39 0.98
CA SER A 29 -11.19 -12.65 1.16
C SER A 29 -11.52 -13.52 2.38
N ALA A 30 -10.57 -14.35 2.84
CA ALA A 30 -10.73 -15.22 3.99
C ALA A 30 -10.31 -14.56 5.32
N GLU A 31 -9.52 -13.48 5.26
CA GLU A 31 -9.01 -12.78 6.44
C GLU A 31 -10.12 -11.97 7.12
N LYS A 32 -10.25 -12.13 8.44
CA LYS A 32 -11.27 -11.44 9.25
C LYS A 32 -10.66 -10.36 10.13
N ASP A 33 -9.38 -10.46 10.43
CA ASP A 33 -8.65 -9.44 11.17
C ASP A 33 -8.34 -8.26 10.24
N THR A 34 -8.98 -7.11 10.51
CA THR A 34 -8.81 -5.91 9.68
C THR A 34 -7.37 -5.42 9.64
N THR A 35 -6.64 -5.51 10.75
CA THR A 35 -5.24 -5.07 10.83
C THR A 35 -4.35 -5.95 9.94
N ARG A 36 -4.52 -7.27 10.03
CA ARG A 36 -3.80 -8.22 9.19
C ARG A 36 -4.18 -8.07 7.72
N LEU A 37 -5.46 -7.86 7.43
CA LEU A 37 -5.95 -7.62 6.07
C LEU A 37 -5.30 -6.39 5.44
N LEU A 38 -5.30 -5.25 6.14
CA LEU A 38 -4.68 -4.01 5.66
C LEU A 38 -3.17 -4.17 5.44
N GLU A 39 -2.50 -4.92 6.32
CA GLU A 39 -1.08 -5.21 6.15
C GLU A 39 -0.79 -6.08 4.92
N MET A 40 -1.61 -7.12 4.70
CA MET A 40 -1.49 -7.97 3.52
C MET A 40 -1.70 -7.15 2.24
N ILE A 41 -2.69 -6.27 2.20
CA ILE A 41 -2.93 -5.37 1.08
C ILE A 41 -1.70 -4.50 0.81
N LEU A 42 -1.12 -3.88 1.84
CA LEU A 42 0.05 -3.01 1.69
C LEU A 42 1.28 -3.79 1.18
N LYS A 43 1.56 -4.97 1.75
CA LYS A 43 2.69 -5.82 1.35
C LYS A 43 2.56 -6.25 -0.12
N GLU A 44 1.37 -6.64 -0.54
CA GLU A 44 1.14 -7.06 -1.93
C GLU A 44 1.17 -5.88 -2.90
N ALA A 45 0.60 -4.72 -2.52
CA ALA A 45 0.71 -3.49 -3.32
C ALA A 45 2.18 -3.07 -3.52
N LYS A 46 2.99 -3.10 -2.45
CA LYS A 46 4.44 -2.83 -2.49
C LYS A 46 5.17 -3.79 -3.44
N LYS A 47 4.83 -5.08 -3.39
CA LYS A 47 5.40 -6.10 -4.27
C LYS A 47 5.03 -5.90 -5.75
N ILE A 48 3.76 -5.60 -6.03
CA ILE A 48 3.28 -5.34 -7.40
C ILE A 48 3.94 -4.09 -7.98
N ALA A 49 4.08 -3.04 -7.16
CA ALA A 49 4.71 -1.79 -7.56
C ALA A 49 6.25 -1.85 -7.61
N VAL A 50 6.85 -2.99 -7.24
CA VAL A 50 8.32 -3.16 -7.13
C VAL A 50 8.93 -2.02 -6.28
N ALA A 51 8.26 -1.69 -5.18
CA ALA A 51 8.65 -0.57 -4.32
C ALA A 51 9.49 -1.04 -3.13
N ASP A 52 10.45 -0.22 -2.70
CA ASP A 52 11.25 -0.43 -1.49
C ASP A 52 10.47 -0.17 -0.19
N GLY A 53 9.45 0.68 -0.25
CA GLY A 53 8.60 1.01 0.90
C GLY A 53 7.13 1.22 0.55
N GLY A 54 6.32 1.35 1.59
CA GLY A 54 4.89 1.61 1.47
C GLY A 54 4.31 2.02 2.81
N THR A 55 3.34 2.94 2.77
CA THR A 55 2.61 3.40 3.96
C THR A 55 1.12 3.28 3.71
N LEU A 56 0.39 2.75 4.69
CA LEU A 56 -1.07 2.70 4.69
C LEU A 56 -1.61 3.71 5.70
N TYR A 57 -2.60 4.49 5.24
CA TYR A 57 -3.29 5.49 6.04
C TYR A 57 -4.77 5.19 6.12
N THR A 58 -5.39 5.52 7.25
CA THR A 58 -6.84 5.63 7.39
C THR A 58 -7.24 7.09 7.53
N ARG A 59 -8.42 7.44 7.01
CA ARG A 59 -8.99 8.77 7.23
C ARG A 59 -9.75 8.75 8.56
N THR A 60 -9.47 9.72 9.40
CA THR A 60 -10.18 9.96 10.67
C THR A 60 -11.39 10.87 10.45
N ASP A 61 -12.32 10.87 11.40
CA ASP A 61 -13.53 11.70 11.36
C ASP A 61 -13.22 13.21 11.33
N ASP A 62 -12.09 13.61 11.92
CA ASP A 62 -11.59 15.00 11.93
C ASP A 62 -10.74 15.35 10.68
N ASN A 63 -10.91 14.62 9.58
CA ASN A 63 -10.26 14.88 8.28
C ASN A 63 -8.73 14.87 8.34
N LYS A 64 -8.16 13.88 9.03
CA LYS A 64 -6.72 13.62 9.03
C LYS A 64 -6.42 12.23 8.47
N LEU A 65 -5.21 12.06 7.97
CA LEU A 65 -4.68 10.75 7.59
C LEU A 65 -3.83 10.22 8.74
N LYS A 66 -4.35 9.21 9.42
CA LYS A 66 -3.62 8.49 10.47
C LYS A 66 -2.74 7.42 9.83
N PHE A 67 -1.49 7.33 10.27
CA PHE A 67 -0.60 6.25 9.87
C PHE A 67 -1.03 4.94 10.55
N GLU A 68 -1.36 3.92 9.76
CA GLU A 68 -1.68 2.59 10.29
C GLU A 68 -0.51 1.62 10.14
N ILE A 69 0.24 1.69 9.04
CA ILE A 69 1.35 0.77 8.74
C ILE A 69 2.42 1.52 7.94
N MET A 70 3.70 1.35 8.30
CA MET A 70 4.84 1.84 7.54
C MET A 70 5.84 0.70 7.30
N LEU A 71 6.21 0.50 6.03
CA LEU A 71 7.17 -0.49 5.59
C LEU A 71 8.28 0.18 4.78
N ASN A 72 9.53 -0.17 5.07
CA ASN A 72 10.67 0.13 4.20
C ASN A 72 11.75 -0.93 4.38
N ASP A 73 12.12 -1.64 3.31
CA ASP A 73 13.04 -2.77 3.40
C ASP A 73 14.48 -2.30 3.65
N THR A 74 14.94 -1.30 2.88
CA THR A 74 16.30 -0.75 2.99
C THR A 74 16.60 -0.21 4.38
N LEU A 75 15.65 0.51 4.99
CA LEU A 75 15.73 1.08 6.33
C LEU A 75 15.36 0.09 7.44
N LYS A 76 14.96 -1.14 7.09
CA LYS A 76 14.45 -2.15 8.02
C LYS A 76 13.32 -1.62 8.91
N LEU A 77 12.46 -0.79 8.33
CA LEU A 77 11.34 -0.17 9.02
C LEU A 77 10.10 -1.05 8.86
N TYR A 78 9.53 -1.44 10.00
CA TYR A 78 8.21 -2.05 10.06
C TYR A 78 7.53 -1.59 11.36
N THR A 79 6.58 -0.67 11.22
CA THR A 79 5.79 -0.14 12.32
C THR A 79 4.30 -0.14 11.95
N GLY A 80 3.45 -0.24 12.97
CA GLY A 80 2.01 -0.41 12.81
C GLY A 80 1.62 -1.81 12.36
N GLY A 81 0.39 -1.97 11.89
CA GLY A 81 -0.13 -3.28 11.48
C GLY A 81 0.00 -4.33 12.59
N THR A 82 0.52 -5.50 12.23
CA THR A 82 0.76 -6.63 13.13
C THR A 82 2.18 -6.69 13.72
N SER A 83 3.00 -5.64 13.52
CA SER A 83 4.40 -5.60 14.02
C SER A 83 4.52 -5.58 15.54
N GLY A 84 3.47 -5.16 16.25
CA GLY A 84 3.52 -4.85 17.68
C GLY A 84 4.25 -3.54 18.01
N ILE A 85 4.82 -2.83 17.03
CA ILE A 85 5.51 -1.56 17.21
C ILE A 85 4.57 -0.43 16.76
N PRO A 86 4.15 0.51 17.63
CA PRO A 86 3.24 1.57 17.22
C PRO A 86 3.89 2.56 16.25
N VAL A 87 3.09 3.18 15.38
CA VAL A 87 3.55 4.32 14.58
C VAL A 87 3.51 5.58 15.44
N ILE A 88 4.65 6.24 15.62
CA ILE A 88 4.79 7.43 16.47
C ILE A 88 4.63 8.77 15.71
N LEU A 89 4.32 8.72 14.42
CA LEU A 89 4.14 9.92 13.60
C LEU A 89 2.74 10.52 13.80
N PRO A 90 2.64 11.86 13.88
CA PRO A 90 1.36 12.52 14.02
C PRO A 90 0.52 12.34 12.73
N PRO A 91 -0.81 12.31 12.84
CA PRO A 91 -1.69 12.24 11.67
C PRO A 91 -1.55 13.49 10.79
N LEU A 92 -1.73 13.34 9.49
CA LEU A 92 -1.59 14.43 8.51
C LEU A 92 -2.94 15.11 8.27
N SER A 93 -3.07 16.40 8.58
CA SER A 93 -4.29 17.16 8.28
C SER A 93 -4.51 17.26 6.76
N LEU A 94 -5.72 16.93 6.31
CA LEU A 94 -6.11 17.08 4.90
C LEU A 94 -6.23 18.56 4.50
N TYR A 95 -6.63 19.43 5.42
CA TYR A 95 -6.83 20.86 5.17
C TYR A 95 -5.95 21.69 6.12
N LYS A 96 -5.53 22.86 5.65
CA LYS A 96 -4.84 23.89 6.42
C LYS A 96 -5.84 24.63 7.32
N GLU A 97 -5.34 25.44 8.26
CA GLU A 97 -6.19 26.21 9.19
C GLU A 97 -7.12 27.19 8.47
N ASN A 98 -6.72 27.70 7.29
CA ASN A 98 -7.53 28.56 6.44
C ASN A 98 -8.59 27.80 5.59
N GLY A 99 -8.69 26.47 5.74
CA GLY A 99 -9.61 25.62 4.99
C GLY A 99 -9.10 25.16 3.61
N GLU A 100 -7.93 25.62 3.16
CA GLU A 100 -7.38 25.20 1.87
C GLU A 100 -6.82 23.77 1.93
N PRO A 101 -6.84 23.00 0.82
CA PRO A 101 -6.21 21.69 0.73
C PRO A 101 -4.72 21.72 1.09
N ASN A 102 -4.28 20.83 1.98
CA ASN A 102 -2.88 20.69 2.38
C ASN A 102 -2.08 19.82 1.38
N LEU A 103 -1.85 20.34 0.18
CA LEU A 103 -1.18 19.61 -0.92
C LEU A 103 0.34 19.47 -0.74
N ASP A 104 0.89 19.96 0.37
CA ASP A 104 2.34 19.95 0.67
C ASP A 104 2.85 18.54 1.03
N LYS A 105 1.94 17.57 1.23
CA LYS A 105 2.24 16.17 1.51
C LYS A 105 1.66 15.28 0.41
N VAL A 106 2.48 14.39 -0.15
CA VAL A 106 2.08 13.49 -1.25
C VAL A 106 0.86 12.65 -0.87
N ALA A 107 0.84 12.07 0.34
CA ALA A 107 -0.29 11.26 0.83
C ALA A 107 -1.59 12.06 0.92
N VAL A 108 -1.52 13.32 1.41
CA VAL A 108 -2.68 14.21 1.48
C VAL A 108 -3.16 14.61 0.08
N CYS A 109 -2.23 14.95 -0.81
CA CYS A 109 -2.53 15.29 -2.20
C CYS A 109 -3.27 14.15 -2.91
N ALA A 110 -2.78 12.90 -2.77
CA ALA A 110 -3.42 11.72 -3.32
C ALA A 110 -4.83 11.49 -2.74
N ALA A 111 -4.99 11.62 -1.42
CA ALA A 111 -6.28 11.42 -0.74
C ALA A 111 -7.33 12.47 -1.14
N ILE A 112 -6.95 13.74 -1.29
CA ILE A 112 -7.86 14.82 -1.69
C ILE A 112 -8.24 14.71 -3.16
N LYS A 113 -7.25 14.44 -4.03
CA LYS A 113 -7.50 14.37 -5.48
C LYS A 113 -8.14 13.05 -5.91
N GLY A 114 -8.08 12.00 -5.08
CA GLY A 114 -8.59 10.67 -5.40
C GLY A 114 -7.86 10.02 -6.58
N LYS A 115 -6.57 10.33 -6.76
CA LYS A 115 -5.75 9.89 -7.90
C LYS A 115 -4.36 9.49 -7.43
N THR A 116 -3.76 8.52 -8.13
CA THR A 116 -2.33 8.21 -8.02
C THR A 116 -1.52 9.44 -8.47
N ILE A 117 -0.47 9.77 -7.71
CA ILE A 117 0.44 10.89 -7.95
C ILE A 117 1.75 10.36 -8.52
#